data_AF-A0A838JR96-F1
#
_entry.id   AF-A0A838JR96-F1
#
_cell.length_a   1.000
_cell.length_b   1.000
_cell.length_c   1.000
_cell.angle_alpha   90.00
_cell.angle_beta   90.00
_cell.angle_gamma   90.00
#
_symmetry.space_group_name_H-M   'P 1'
#
loop_
_entity.id
_entity.type
_entity.pdbx_description
1 polymer ?
#
loop_
_entity_poly.entity_id
_entity_poly.type
_entity_poly.pdbx_seq_one_letter_code
_entity_poly.pdbx_strand_id
1 'polypeptide(L)'
;MGARGPIESLKRWLLPGSCGGWVLAALLLAVVVCAWAYSARDDLYRTYLGLQPEAQEVGKAAYVAGERLKMKKTAGGARVALTSVYARERRVIVGYEVEDLQDGRRVSGHPAELQPLLGFGYGKPTPREEEYLKKHGLGTDVVALTDESGTDFRMADNSGATSEGPDSMVEGPLQNMVAFKPDQSLEPGGKHHFRLEIPLVEEAVVPLEEKRLPPEPFEGKPFVFDFEIPVRPDPVVEAGQKETAGGATLTPDRVVDSRFLQRGDGASSETG
;
A
#
# COMPACT_ATOMS: atom_id res chain seq x y z
N MET A 1 6.32 -40.74 -56.06
CA MET A 1 5.92 -39.35 -55.75
C MET A 1 5.88 -39.18 -54.25
N GLY A 2 6.76 -38.34 -53.71
CA GLY A 2 7.18 -38.36 -52.30
C GLY A 2 6.13 -37.87 -51.29
N ALA A 3 6.06 -38.58 -50.16
CA ALA A 3 5.28 -38.21 -49.00
C ALA A 3 5.85 -36.92 -48.37
N ARG A 4 5.10 -35.81 -48.47
CA ARG A 4 5.39 -34.59 -47.70
C ARG A 4 4.95 -34.83 -46.27
N GLY A 5 5.92 -34.92 -45.35
CA GLY A 5 5.66 -35.15 -43.94
C GLY A 5 4.92 -33.98 -43.26
N PRO A 6 4.23 -34.23 -42.13
CA PRO A 6 3.44 -33.24 -41.39
C PRO A 6 4.26 -31.99 -40.96
N ILE A 7 5.58 -32.11 -40.92
CA ILE A 7 6.53 -31.05 -40.58
C ILE A 7 6.57 -29.92 -41.64
N GLU A 8 6.31 -30.21 -42.93
CA GLU A 8 6.29 -29.16 -43.96
C GLU A 8 5.03 -28.30 -43.90
N SER A 9 3.92 -28.81 -43.35
CA SER A 9 2.67 -28.07 -43.19
C SER A 9 2.78 -27.00 -42.08
N LEU A 10 3.47 -27.33 -40.98
CA LEU A 10 3.76 -26.44 -39.86
C LEU A 10 4.66 -25.27 -40.27
N LYS A 11 5.66 -25.52 -41.14
CA LYS A 11 6.54 -24.47 -41.66
C LYS A 11 5.80 -23.44 -42.53
N ARG A 12 4.72 -23.81 -43.23
CA ARG A 12 3.92 -22.85 -44.01
C ARG A 12 3.01 -21.97 -43.14
N TRP A 13 2.60 -22.48 -41.99
CA TRP A 13 1.77 -21.75 -41.03
C TRP A 13 2.52 -20.62 -40.29
N LEU A 14 3.83 -20.77 -40.14
CA LEU A 14 4.71 -19.81 -39.46
C LEU A 14 5.29 -18.74 -40.39
N LEU A 15 4.97 -18.77 -41.69
CA LEU A 15 5.40 -17.74 -42.65
C LEU A 15 4.47 -16.51 -42.57
N PRO A 16 5.03 -15.28 -42.65
CA PRO A 16 4.29 -14.02 -42.48
C PRO A 16 3.25 -13.70 -43.57
N GLY A 17 3.04 -14.61 -44.54
CA GLY A 17 2.03 -14.49 -45.59
C GLY A 17 0.78 -15.37 -45.40
N SER A 18 0.64 -16.08 -44.27
CA SER A 18 -0.51 -16.96 -43.99
C SER A 18 -1.38 -16.42 -42.86
N CYS A 19 -2.68 -16.74 -42.88
CA CYS A 19 -3.65 -16.29 -41.87
C CYS A 19 -3.24 -16.73 -40.45
N GLY A 20 -2.62 -17.90 -40.31
CA GLY A 20 -2.08 -18.38 -39.03
C GLY A 20 -0.88 -17.57 -38.51
N GLY A 21 -0.02 -17.08 -39.42
CA GLY A 21 1.11 -16.21 -39.06
C GLY A 21 0.65 -14.86 -38.52
N TRP A 22 -0.43 -14.29 -39.06
CA TRP A 22 -1.02 -13.04 -38.56
C TRP A 22 -1.71 -13.21 -37.20
N VAL A 23 -2.39 -14.34 -36.96
CA VAL A 23 -2.96 -14.64 -35.65
C VAL A 23 -1.87 -14.80 -34.59
N LEU A 24 -0.77 -15.48 -34.92
CA LEU A 24 0.37 -15.62 -34.01
C LEU A 24 1.04 -14.26 -33.74
N ALA A 25 1.21 -13.42 -34.76
CA ALA A 25 1.75 -12.08 -34.62
C ALA A 25 0.85 -11.20 -33.74
N ALA A 26 -0.47 -11.24 -33.92
CA ALA A 26 -1.42 -10.52 -33.10
C ALA A 26 -1.41 -10.99 -31.64
N LEU A 27 -1.31 -12.30 -31.40
CA LEU A 27 -1.17 -12.88 -30.06
C LEU A 27 0.15 -12.47 -29.39
N LEU A 28 1.27 -12.50 -30.11
CA LEU A 28 2.56 -12.05 -29.58
C LEU A 28 2.55 -10.56 -29.27
N LEU A 29 1.92 -9.75 -30.13
CA LEU A 29 1.80 -8.31 -29.93
C LEU A 29 0.87 -8.01 -28.73
N ALA A 30 -0.21 -8.77 -28.57
CA ALA A 30 -1.05 -8.70 -27.37
C ALA A 30 -0.29 -9.11 -26.11
N VAL A 31 0.52 -10.18 -26.15
CA VAL A 31 1.36 -10.58 -25.02
C VAL A 31 2.41 -9.52 -24.70
N VAL A 32 3.03 -8.89 -25.70
CA VAL A 32 4.00 -7.81 -25.50
C VAL A 32 3.33 -6.57 -24.92
N VAL A 33 2.13 -6.19 -25.41
CA VAL A 33 1.35 -5.07 -24.87
C VAL A 33 0.87 -5.37 -23.45
N CYS A 34 0.41 -6.59 -23.17
CA CYS A 34 0.04 -7.02 -21.81
C CYS A 34 1.26 -7.06 -20.88
N ALA A 35 2.42 -7.50 -21.38
CA ALA A 35 3.67 -7.50 -20.61
C ALA A 35 4.17 -6.08 -20.34
N TRP A 36 4.04 -5.16 -21.31
CA TRP A 36 4.34 -3.74 -21.14
C TRP A 36 3.37 -3.05 -20.17
N ALA A 37 2.07 -3.33 -20.24
CA ALA A 37 1.09 -2.84 -19.27
C ALA A 37 1.37 -3.38 -17.86
N TYR A 38 1.86 -4.63 -17.76
CA TYR A 38 2.23 -5.24 -16.48
C TYR A 38 3.55 -4.68 -15.93
N SER A 39 4.56 -4.43 -16.78
CA SER A 39 5.85 -3.85 -16.36
C SER A 39 5.75 -2.35 -16.09
N ALA A 40 4.92 -1.61 -16.83
CA ALA A 40 4.63 -0.20 -16.56
C ALA A 40 3.95 -0.01 -15.20
N ARG A 41 3.18 -1.00 -14.72
CA ARG A 41 2.61 -0.98 -13.36
C ARG A 41 3.68 -1.10 -12.26
N ASP A 42 4.76 -1.85 -12.51
CA ASP A 42 5.91 -1.96 -11.60
C ASP A 42 6.88 -0.76 -11.71
N ASP A 43 6.99 -0.11 -12.88
CA ASP A 43 7.83 1.08 -13.08
C ASP A 43 7.16 2.39 -12.64
N LEU A 44 5.82 2.53 -12.75
CA LEU A 44 5.06 3.60 -12.06
C LEU A 44 5.27 3.53 -10.54
N TYR A 45 5.44 2.32 -10.01
CA TYR A 45 5.75 2.05 -8.60
C TYR A 45 7.14 2.57 -8.18
N ARG A 46 8.13 2.58 -9.09
CA ARG A 46 9.48 3.11 -8.82
C ARG A 46 9.50 4.64 -8.74
N THR A 47 8.73 5.30 -9.61
CA THR A 47 8.57 6.76 -9.58
C THR A 47 7.82 7.20 -8.33
N TYR A 48 6.81 6.43 -7.90
CA TYR A 48 5.93 6.78 -6.79
C TYR A 48 6.57 6.63 -5.40
N LEU A 49 7.34 5.55 -5.21
CA LEU A 49 8.15 5.38 -4.02
C LEU A 49 9.26 6.46 -3.93
N GLY A 50 9.67 7.07 -5.05
CA GLY A 50 10.83 7.94 -5.24
C GLY A 50 10.94 9.21 -4.38
N LEU A 51 9.87 9.62 -3.69
CA LEU A 51 9.79 10.96 -3.10
C LEU A 51 10.10 11.00 -1.59
N GLN A 52 10.34 9.87 -0.91
CA GLN A 52 10.93 9.85 0.44
C GLN A 52 11.85 8.64 0.65
N PRO A 53 13.14 8.83 1.00
CA PRO A 53 14.15 7.77 0.96
C PRO A 53 14.00 6.68 2.04
N GLU A 54 13.40 6.96 3.20
CA GLU A 54 13.36 6.00 4.33
C GLU A 54 12.12 5.09 4.32
N ALA A 55 10.97 5.57 3.86
CA ALA A 55 9.75 4.75 3.69
C ALA A 55 9.87 3.75 2.50
N GLN A 56 10.80 4.03 1.59
CA GLN A 56 10.96 3.37 0.31
C GLN A 56 11.45 1.93 0.40
N GLU A 57 12.47 1.69 1.21
CA GLU A 57 13.14 0.39 1.24
C GLU A 57 12.32 -0.66 2.00
N VAL A 58 11.68 -0.26 3.10
CA VAL A 58 10.84 -1.16 3.90
C VAL A 58 9.52 -1.44 3.19
N GLY A 59 8.88 -0.42 2.62
CA GLY A 59 7.62 -0.55 1.88
C GLY A 59 7.73 -1.45 0.66
N LYS A 60 8.77 -1.26 -0.15
CA LYS A 60 9.02 -2.09 -1.34
C LYS A 60 9.32 -3.54 -0.98
N ALA A 61 10.17 -3.78 0.01
CA ALA A 61 10.50 -5.14 0.46
C ALA A 61 9.27 -5.85 1.05
N ALA A 62 8.45 -5.14 1.84
CA ALA A 62 7.21 -5.67 2.40
C ALA A 62 6.16 -5.95 1.33
N TYR A 63 5.98 -5.07 0.35
CA TYR A 63 5.04 -5.28 -0.77
C TYR A 63 5.40 -6.51 -1.60
N VAL A 64 6.69 -6.67 -1.95
CA VAL A 64 7.18 -7.86 -2.67
C VAL A 64 7.04 -9.13 -1.84
N ALA A 65 7.24 -9.03 -0.53
CA ALA A 65 7.09 -10.16 0.40
C ALA A 65 5.63 -10.44 0.80
N GLY A 66 4.72 -9.51 0.50
CA GLY A 66 3.33 -9.52 0.92
C GLY A 66 2.47 -10.49 0.11
N GLU A 67 1.39 -10.95 0.74
CA GLU A 67 0.38 -11.76 0.06
C GLU A 67 -0.48 -10.86 -0.82
N ARG A 68 -0.53 -11.18 -2.11
CA ARG A 68 -1.40 -10.47 -3.05
C ARG A 68 -2.83 -10.90 -2.83
N LEU A 69 -3.63 -10.01 -2.27
CA LEU A 69 -5.06 -10.19 -2.14
C LEU A 69 -5.74 -9.66 -3.41
N LYS A 70 -6.80 -10.35 -3.86
CA LYS A 70 -7.63 -9.91 -5.00
C LYS A 70 -8.97 -9.38 -4.50
N MET A 71 -8.95 -8.70 -3.36
CA MET A 71 -10.16 -8.15 -2.75
C MET A 71 -10.43 -6.76 -3.30
N LYS A 72 -11.64 -6.55 -3.81
CA LYS A 72 -12.08 -5.27 -4.37
C LYS A 72 -13.48 -4.97 -3.88
N LYS A 73 -13.74 -3.71 -3.56
CA LYS A 73 -15.06 -3.21 -3.18
C LYS A 73 -15.37 -1.94 -3.93
N THR A 74 -16.62 -1.78 -4.34
CA THR A 74 -17.11 -0.63 -5.10
C THR A 74 -18.36 -0.09 -4.44
N ALA A 75 -18.39 1.20 -4.13
CA ALA A 75 -19.53 1.88 -3.52
C ALA A 75 -19.43 3.40 -3.76
N GLY A 76 -20.56 4.09 -3.88
CA GLY A 76 -20.59 5.57 -3.95
C GLY A 76 -19.82 6.21 -5.11
N GLY A 77 -19.55 5.46 -6.19
CA GLY A 77 -18.70 5.95 -7.28
C GLY A 77 -17.19 5.79 -7.03
N ALA A 78 -16.79 5.09 -5.97
CA ALA A 78 -15.41 4.76 -5.68
C ALA A 78 -15.17 3.24 -5.75
N ARG A 79 -13.95 2.84 -6.10
CA ARG A 79 -13.48 1.46 -6.01
C ARG A 79 -12.18 1.41 -5.21
N VAL A 80 -12.17 0.58 -4.18
CA VAL A 80 -10.98 0.29 -3.37
C VAL A 80 -10.56 -1.15 -3.60
N ALA A 81 -9.28 -1.37 -3.91
CA ALA A 81 -8.70 -2.69 -4.11
C ALA A 81 -7.53 -2.92 -3.15
N LEU A 82 -7.62 -3.94 -2.32
CA LEU A 82 -6.52 -4.36 -1.46
C LEU A 82 -5.52 -5.15 -2.31
N THR A 83 -4.30 -4.64 -2.48
CA THR A 83 -3.32 -5.18 -3.45
C THR A 83 -2.28 -6.09 -2.79
N SER A 84 -1.87 -5.77 -1.56
CA SER A 84 -0.93 -6.57 -0.80
C SER A 84 -1.13 -6.40 0.70
N VAL A 85 -0.82 -7.44 1.46
CA VAL A 85 -0.71 -7.35 2.92
C VAL A 85 0.49 -8.13 3.42
N TYR A 86 1.13 -7.61 4.46
CA TYR A 86 2.33 -8.19 5.05
C TYR A 86 2.32 -8.00 6.56
N ALA A 87 2.39 -9.09 7.32
CA ALA A 87 2.44 -9.02 8.79
C ALA A 87 3.73 -9.62 9.35
N ARG A 88 4.30 -8.92 10.33
CA ARG A 88 5.32 -9.39 11.26
C ARG A 88 4.87 -9.17 12.69
N GLU A 89 5.60 -9.81 13.60
CA GLU A 89 5.46 -9.64 15.05
C GLU A 89 5.13 -8.20 15.49
N ARG A 90 5.83 -7.20 14.95
CA ARG A 90 5.70 -5.81 15.42
C ARG A 90 5.17 -4.84 14.37
N ARG A 91 4.69 -5.34 13.23
CA ARG A 91 4.26 -4.47 12.13
C ARG A 91 3.31 -5.17 11.17
N VAL A 92 2.24 -4.47 10.78
CA VAL A 92 1.39 -4.88 9.65
C VAL A 92 1.47 -3.80 8.58
N ILE A 93 1.68 -4.20 7.32
CA ILE A 93 1.78 -3.30 6.18
C ILE A 93 0.70 -3.69 5.18
N VAL A 94 -0.05 -2.70 4.73
CA VAL A 94 -1.20 -2.87 3.85
C VAL A 94 -1.03 -1.96 2.65
N GLY A 95 -1.04 -2.53 1.45
CA GLY A 95 -1.05 -1.81 0.17
C GLY A 95 -2.43 -1.92 -0.47
N TYR A 96 -2.97 -0.80 -0.96
CA TYR A 96 -4.28 -0.74 -1.61
C TYR A 96 -4.33 0.34 -2.69
N GLU A 97 -5.31 0.26 -3.57
CA GLU A 97 -5.58 1.20 -4.66
C GLU A 97 -6.95 1.84 -4.43
N VAL A 98 -7.05 3.15 -4.66
CA VAL A 98 -8.30 3.91 -4.67
C VAL A 98 -8.54 4.44 -6.07
N GLU A 99 -9.69 4.16 -6.64
CA GLU A 99 -10.05 4.58 -7.98
C GLU A 99 -11.38 5.34 -7.93
N ASP A 100 -11.36 6.57 -8.42
CA ASP A 100 -12.58 7.33 -8.68
C ASP A 100 -13.22 6.81 -9.98
N LEU A 101 -14.48 6.42 -9.89
CA LEU A 101 -15.27 5.96 -11.02
C LEU A 101 -16.21 7.06 -11.54
N GLN A 102 -16.16 8.25 -10.94
CA GLN A 102 -16.89 9.42 -11.38
C GLN A 102 -15.94 10.45 -11.96
N ASP A 103 -16.27 10.94 -13.14
CA ASP A 103 -15.53 12.02 -13.77
C ASP A 103 -15.97 13.38 -13.22
N GLY A 104 -15.03 14.32 -13.13
CA GLY A 104 -15.33 15.73 -12.90
C GLY A 104 -15.73 16.08 -11.47
N ARG A 105 -15.30 15.30 -10.48
CA ARG A 105 -15.45 15.63 -9.04
C ARG A 105 -14.83 16.99 -8.74
N ARG A 106 -15.49 17.79 -7.87
CA ARG A 106 -15.01 19.11 -7.50
C ARG A 106 -15.24 19.41 -6.02
N VAL A 107 -14.23 20.01 -5.41
CA VAL A 107 -14.28 20.53 -4.03
C VAL A 107 -14.04 22.02 -4.09
N SER A 108 -14.97 22.81 -3.56
CA SER A 108 -14.89 24.28 -3.57
C SER A 108 -14.58 24.90 -4.95
N GLY A 109 -15.06 24.27 -6.03
CA GLY A 109 -14.86 24.74 -7.40
C GLY A 109 -13.54 24.30 -8.06
N HIS A 110 -12.65 23.59 -7.36
CA HIS A 110 -11.44 22.99 -7.91
C HIS A 110 -11.69 21.53 -8.32
N PRO A 111 -10.98 20.97 -9.33
CA PRO A 111 -10.93 19.52 -9.53
C PRO A 111 -10.57 18.81 -8.23
N ALA A 112 -11.15 17.66 -7.99
CA ALA A 112 -10.90 16.88 -6.78
C ALA A 112 -10.61 15.42 -7.11
N GLU A 113 -9.88 14.76 -6.23
CA GLU A 113 -9.58 13.34 -6.29
C GLU A 113 -10.05 12.64 -5.01
N LEU A 114 -10.39 11.36 -5.13
CA LEU A 114 -10.74 10.53 -3.98
C LEU A 114 -9.48 10.01 -3.30
N GLN A 115 -9.29 10.40 -2.05
CA GLN A 115 -8.14 10.02 -1.24
C GLN A 115 -8.59 9.22 -0.02
N PRO A 116 -7.79 8.25 0.45
CA PRO A 116 -7.97 7.73 1.78
C PRO A 116 -7.69 8.83 2.79
N LEU A 117 -8.46 8.85 3.88
CA LEU A 117 -8.14 9.75 4.97
C LEU A 117 -6.99 9.11 5.77
N LEU A 118 -5.77 9.61 5.63
CA LEU A 118 -4.57 8.95 6.17
C LEU A 118 -4.09 9.48 7.53
N GLY A 119 -4.89 10.29 8.22
CA GLY A 119 -4.39 11.08 9.35
C GLY A 119 -3.32 12.09 8.91
N PHE A 120 -2.82 12.90 9.85
CA PHE A 120 -1.89 13.98 9.50
C PHE A 120 -0.48 13.44 9.35
N GLY A 121 -0.11 13.13 8.11
CA GLY A 121 1.29 13.01 7.70
C GLY A 121 2.04 14.28 8.12
N TYR A 122 2.87 14.17 9.15
CA TYR A 122 3.69 15.22 9.75
C TYR A 122 2.92 16.46 10.26
N GLY A 123 2.05 16.28 11.26
CA GLY A 123 1.52 17.42 12.01
C GLY A 123 0.49 17.08 13.07
N LYS A 124 0.15 18.08 13.90
CA LYS A 124 -1.09 18.02 14.67
C LYS A 124 -2.26 18.29 13.69
N PRO A 125 -3.39 17.60 13.84
CA PRO A 125 -4.61 17.97 13.14
C PRO A 125 -4.87 19.48 13.26
N THR A 126 -5.28 20.13 12.18
CA THR A 126 -5.85 21.47 12.26
C THR A 126 -7.16 21.42 13.05
N PRO A 127 -7.59 22.52 13.68
CA PRO A 127 -8.86 22.54 14.43
C PRO A 127 -10.09 22.10 13.62
N ARG A 128 -10.10 22.35 12.30
CA ARG A 128 -11.17 21.91 11.40
C ARG A 128 -11.13 20.39 11.16
N GLU A 129 -9.93 19.82 11.09
CA GLU A 129 -9.74 18.38 11.01
C GLU A 129 -10.10 17.69 12.33
N GLU A 130 -9.73 18.26 13.48
CA GLU A 130 -10.19 17.75 14.79
C GLU A 130 -11.71 17.76 14.91
N GLU A 131 -12.36 18.84 14.48
CA GLU A 131 -13.82 18.96 14.46
C GLU A 131 -14.44 17.90 13.54
N TYR A 132 -13.87 17.70 12.35
CA TYR A 132 -14.30 16.68 11.41
C TYR A 132 -14.20 15.27 12.01
N LEU A 133 -13.04 14.92 12.55
CA LEU A 133 -12.79 13.63 13.17
C LEU A 133 -13.77 13.38 14.32
N LYS A 134 -13.95 14.38 15.19
CA LYS A 134 -14.90 14.31 16.30
C LYS A 134 -16.35 14.16 15.84
N LYS A 135 -16.77 14.93 14.83
CA LYS A 135 -18.14 14.90 14.29
C LYS A 135 -18.48 13.53 13.70
N HIS A 136 -17.51 12.90 13.06
CA HIS A 136 -17.70 11.62 12.38
C HIS A 136 -17.26 10.40 13.22
N GLY A 137 -16.84 10.61 14.46
CA GLY A 137 -16.38 9.54 15.35
C GLY A 137 -15.10 8.85 14.84
N LEU A 138 -14.33 9.54 14.02
CA LEU A 138 -13.08 9.05 13.45
C LEU A 138 -11.93 9.36 14.42
N GLY A 139 -11.05 8.39 14.67
CA GLY A 139 -9.84 8.58 15.49
C GLY A 139 -8.83 9.52 14.82
N THR A 140 -7.68 9.77 15.46
CA THR A 140 -6.60 10.59 14.86
C THR A 140 -5.92 9.93 13.67
N ASP A 141 -6.06 8.61 13.57
CA ASP A 141 -5.43 7.74 12.57
C ASP A 141 -6.55 7.19 11.69
N VAL A 142 -6.66 7.68 10.44
CA VAL A 142 -7.96 7.59 9.74
C VAL A 142 -8.02 6.51 8.66
N VAL A 143 -7.06 5.60 8.62
CA VAL A 143 -7.29 4.23 8.14
C VAL A 143 -7.07 3.32 9.34
N ALA A 144 -8.03 2.47 9.67
CA ALA A 144 -8.02 1.70 10.90
C ALA A 144 -7.79 0.22 10.62
N LEU A 145 -7.00 -0.42 11.48
CA LEU A 145 -6.76 -1.86 11.46
C LEU A 145 -7.06 -2.42 12.85
N THR A 146 -7.91 -3.45 12.89
CA THR A 146 -8.22 -4.23 14.09
C THR A 146 -7.91 -5.70 13.86
N ASP A 147 -7.61 -6.44 14.93
CA ASP A 147 -7.50 -7.91 14.89
C ASP A 147 -8.77 -8.60 15.40
N GLU A 148 -8.77 -9.94 15.45
CA GLU A 148 -9.87 -10.75 15.98
C GLU A 148 -10.26 -10.45 17.44
N SER A 149 -9.34 -9.90 18.23
CA SER A 149 -9.60 -9.53 19.62
C SER A 149 -10.31 -8.18 19.74
N GLY A 150 -10.41 -7.44 18.63
CA GLY A 150 -10.88 -6.06 18.59
C GLY A 150 -9.82 -5.06 19.04
N THR A 151 -8.54 -5.45 19.08
CA THR A 151 -7.44 -4.54 19.41
C THR A 151 -7.16 -3.64 18.21
N ASP A 152 -7.17 -2.32 18.43
CA ASP A 152 -6.81 -1.33 17.42
C ASP A 152 -5.29 -1.26 17.24
N PHE A 153 -4.84 -1.11 16.00
CA PHE A 153 -3.44 -0.92 15.68
C PHE A 153 -3.20 0.54 15.35
N ARG A 154 -2.14 1.10 15.94
CA ARG A 154 -1.76 2.47 15.69
C ARG A 154 -1.15 2.61 14.30
N MET A 155 -1.55 3.64 13.57
CA MET A 155 -0.88 3.97 12.31
C MET A 155 0.52 4.50 12.62
N ALA A 156 1.52 3.89 11.99
CA ALA A 156 2.92 4.24 12.21
C ALA A 156 3.53 4.99 11.02
N ASP A 157 3.02 4.73 9.82
CA ASP A 157 3.53 5.29 8.58
C ASP A 157 2.45 5.20 7.50
N ASN A 158 2.42 6.17 6.58
CA ASN A 158 1.49 6.22 5.47
C ASN A 158 2.15 6.90 4.27
N SER A 159 1.87 6.37 3.09
CA SER A 159 2.27 6.99 1.82
C SER A 159 1.25 6.65 0.74
N GLY A 160 1.12 7.50 -0.26
CA GLY A 160 0.21 7.19 -1.35
C GLY A 160 0.00 8.30 -2.36
N ALA A 161 -0.38 7.85 -3.56
CA ALA A 161 -1.02 8.51 -4.68
C ALA A 161 -1.44 9.96 -4.50
N THR A 162 -0.73 10.99 -4.98
CA THR A 162 -1.30 12.36 -5.01
C THR A 162 -0.98 13.05 -6.31
N SER A 163 -1.95 13.81 -6.82
CA SER A 163 -1.75 14.71 -7.96
C SER A 163 -0.94 15.96 -7.55
N GLU A 164 0.01 16.38 -8.37
CA GLU A 164 0.85 17.58 -8.10
C GLU A 164 0.11 18.90 -8.40
N GLY A 165 -0.99 18.83 -9.15
CA GLY A 165 -1.80 19.97 -9.55
C GLY A 165 -2.86 19.58 -10.58
N PRO A 166 -3.78 20.50 -10.91
CA PRO A 166 -4.94 20.21 -11.77
C PRO A 166 -4.56 19.82 -13.22
N ASP A 167 -3.40 20.28 -13.70
CA ASP A 167 -2.90 19.95 -15.04
C ASP A 167 -2.06 18.65 -15.07
N SER A 168 -1.74 18.11 -13.89
CA SER A 168 -0.90 16.92 -13.69
C SER A 168 -1.62 15.90 -12.80
N MET A 169 -2.91 15.68 -13.07
CA MET A 169 -3.69 14.70 -12.34
C MET A 169 -3.23 13.28 -12.67
N VAL A 170 -3.14 12.43 -11.66
CA VAL A 170 -2.80 11.02 -11.85
C VAL A 170 -3.94 10.31 -12.57
N GLU A 171 -3.64 9.65 -13.69
CA GLU A 171 -4.61 8.83 -14.40
C GLU A 171 -4.75 7.45 -13.74
N GLY A 172 -6.00 7.04 -13.48
CA GLY A 172 -6.33 5.71 -12.99
C GLY A 172 -6.25 5.56 -11.46
N PRO A 173 -6.09 4.32 -10.94
CA PRO A 173 -6.11 4.06 -9.50
C PRO A 173 -4.91 4.66 -8.77
N LEU A 174 -5.18 5.42 -7.71
CA LEU A 174 -4.20 5.95 -6.77
C LEU A 174 -3.72 4.87 -5.82
N GLN A 175 -2.42 4.56 -5.87
CA GLN A 175 -1.80 3.54 -5.03
C GLN A 175 -1.44 4.10 -3.66
N ASN A 176 -1.76 3.37 -2.60
CA ASN A 176 -1.59 3.77 -1.22
C ASN A 176 -0.98 2.62 -0.41
N MET A 177 -0.25 2.98 0.65
CA MET A 177 0.35 2.05 1.58
C MET A 177 0.30 2.61 3.00
N VAL A 178 -0.08 1.77 3.95
CA VAL A 178 -0.13 2.14 5.36
C VAL A 178 0.55 1.06 6.18
N ALA A 179 1.34 1.48 7.17
CA ALA A 179 1.95 0.60 8.14
C ALA A 179 1.35 0.86 9.53
N PHE A 180 1.07 -0.25 10.21
CA PHE A 180 0.47 -0.31 11.53
C PHE A 180 1.45 -0.95 12.52
N LYS A 181 1.45 -0.45 13.76
CA LYS A 181 2.18 -1.04 14.88
C LYS A 181 1.15 -1.55 15.90
N PRO A 182 1.19 -2.85 16.27
CA PRO A 182 0.41 -3.34 17.38
C PRO A 182 1.03 -2.89 18.71
N ASP A 183 0.20 -2.74 19.73
CA ASP A 183 0.67 -2.46 21.10
C ASP A 183 1.43 -3.65 21.70
N GLN A 184 1.04 -4.87 21.30
CA GLN A 184 1.68 -6.13 21.71
C GLN A 184 2.21 -6.87 20.49
N SER A 185 3.29 -7.63 20.67
CA SER A 185 3.85 -8.42 19.58
C SER A 185 2.86 -9.50 19.14
N LEU A 186 2.60 -9.58 17.83
CA LEU A 186 1.79 -10.64 17.23
C LEU A 186 2.54 -11.98 17.30
N GLU A 187 1.79 -13.07 17.50
CA GLU A 187 2.35 -14.41 17.52
C GLU A 187 2.72 -14.91 16.11
N PRO A 188 3.99 -15.30 15.85
CA PRO A 188 4.40 -15.84 14.56
C PRO A 188 3.75 -17.17 14.18
N GLY A 189 3.65 -17.42 12.88
CA GLY A 189 3.32 -18.74 12.30
C GLY A 189 1.84 -19.05 12.19
N GLY A 190 0.99 -18.46 13.04
CA GLY A 190 -0.46 -18.51 12.91
C GLY A 190 -1.00 -17.56 11.84
N LYS A 191 -2.17 -17.87 11.28
CA LYS A 191 -2.96 -16.89 10.55
C LYS A 191 -3.69 -16.02 11.56
N HIS A 192 -3.55 -14.71 11.41
CA HIS A 192 -4.25 -13.69 12.20
C HIS A 192 -5.34 -13.07 11.34
N HIS A 193 -6.49 -12.79 11.94
CA HIS A 193 -7.63 -12.22 11.25
C HIS A 193 -7.63 -10.71 11.47
N PHE A 194 -7.50 -9.97 10.38
CA PHE A 194 -7.51 -8.51 10.41
C PHE A 194 -8.76 -7.96 9.76
N ARG A 195 -9.23 -6.86 10.32
CA ARG A 195 -10.27 -6.02 9.74
C ARG A 195 -9.70 -4.63 9.50
N LEU A 196 -9.65 -4.25 8.23
CA LEU A 196 -9.18 -2.95 7.75
C LEU A 196 -10.38 -2.09 7.34
N GLU A 197 -10.43 -0.85 7.82
CA GLU A 197 -11.43 0.13 7.44
C GLU A 197 -10.77 1.33 6.76
N ILE A 198 -11.14 1.57 5.50
CA ILE A 198 -10.61 2.67 4.67
C ILE A 198 -11.75 3.67 4.40
N PRO A 199 -11.88 4.75 5.18
CA PRO A 199 -12.70 5.89 4.80
C PRO A 199 -12.03 6.68 3.68
N LEU A 200 -12.86 7.26 2.81
CA LEU A 200 -12.42 8.13 1.74
C LEU A 200 -12.86 9.57 2.03
N VAL A 201 -12.15 10.50 1.40
CA VAL A 201 -12.50 11.93 1.32
C VAL A 201 -12.29 12.42 -0.10
N GLU A 202 -12.92 13.54 -0.41
CA GLU A 202 -12.66 14.29 -1.63
C GLU A 202 -11.66 15.39 -1.30
N GLU A 203 -10.47 15.31 -1.89
CA GLU A 203 -9.42 16.32 -1.70
C GLU A 203 -9.29 17.16 -2.96
N ALA A 204 -9.29 18.49 -2.80
CA ALA A 204 -9.10 19.39 -3.92
C ALA A 204 -7.67 19.27 -4.45
N VAL A 205 -7.53 19.06 -5.76
CA VAL A 205 -6.25 19.09 -6.44
C VAL A 205 -5.90 20.54 -6.74
N VAL A 206 -4.98 21.08 -5.94
CA VAL A 206 -4.42 22.43 -6.08
C VAL A 206 -2.91 22.33 -6.27
N PRO A 207 -2.26 23.30 -6.94
CA PRO A 207 -0.80 23.37 -7.02
C PRO A 207 -0.13 23.29 -5.65
N LEU A 208 1.05 22.68 -5.57
CA LEU A 208 1.80 22.49 -4.32
C LEU A 208 2.08 23.80 -3.56
N GLU A 209 2.22 24.92 -4.26
CA GLU A 209 2.46 26.24 -3.68
C GLU A 209 1.19 26.91 -3.13
N GLU A 210 0.02 26.39 -3.47
CA GLU A 210 -1.26 26.88 -2.97
C GLU A 210 -1.63 26.23 -1.64
N LYS A 211 -2.39 26.99 -0.83
CA LYS A 211 -2.86 26.47 0.44
C LYS A 211 -3.86 25.34 0.18
N ARG A 212 -3.53 24.12 0.63
CA ARG A 212 -4.45 22.98 0.58
C ARG A 212 -5.79 23.34 1.20
N LEU A 213 -6.85 23.06 0.45
CA LEU A 213 -8.22 23.21 0.91
C LEU A 213 -8.56 22.01 1.80
N PRO A 214 -9.34 22.22 2.87
CA PRO A 214 -9.76 21.10 3.70
C PRO A 214 -10.58 20.10 2.88
N PRO A 215 -10.34 18.79 3.05
CA PRO A 215 -11.05 17.77 2.31
C PRO A 215 -12.55 17.76 2.68
N GLU A 216 -13.38 17.34 1.72
CA GLU A 216 -14.81 17.11 1.92
C GLU A 216 -15.08 15.62 2.19
N PRO A 217 -16.06 15.27 3.04
CA PRO A 217 -16.39 13.88 3.31
C PRO A 217 -16.89 13.19 2.03
N PHE A 218 -16.34 12.01 1.73
CA PHE A 218 -16.92 11.16 0.71
C PHE A 218 -18.30 10.66 1.16
N GLU A 219 -19.29 10.71 0.27
CA GLU A 219 -20.62 10.18 0.54
C GLU A 219 -20.62 8.64 0.55
N GLY A 220 -20.27 8.06 1.70
CA GLY A 220 -20.23 6.61 1.87
C GLY A 220 -19.81 6.17 3.26
N LYS A 221 -20.05 4.90 3.57
CA LYS A 221 -19.42 4.24 4.72
C LYS A 221 -17.97 3.87 4.36
N PRO A 222 -17.08 3.73 5.36
CA PRO A 222 -15.74 3.19 5.13
C PRO A 222 -15.77 1.86 4.37
N PHE A 223 -14.78 1.66 3.51
CA PHE A 223 -14.56 0.38 2.84
C PHE A 223 -13.92 -0.59 3.84
N VAL A 224 -14.68 -1.60 4.26
CA VAL A 224 -14.22 -2.61 5.22
C VAL A 224 -13.68 -3.84 4.49
N PHE A 225 -12.49 -4.31 4.84
CA PHE A 225 -11.90 -5.55 4.35
C PHE A 225 -11.52 -6.47 5.50
N ASP A 226 -12.08 -7.67 5.52
CA ASP A 226 -11.73 -8.72 6.47
C ASP A 226 -10.81 -9.72 5.74
N PHE A 227 -9.63 -10.01 6.29
CA PHE A 227 -8.65 -10.92 5.70
C PHE A 227 -7.82 -11.66 6.74
N GLU A 228 -7.31 -12.84 6.35
CA GLU A 228 -6.45 -13.66 7.20
C GLU A 228 -5.09 -13.86 6.55
N ILE A 229 -4.01 -13.54 7.28
CA ILE A 229 -2.64 -13.75 6.81
C ILE A 229 -1.72 -14.29 7.90
N PRO A 230 -0.68 -15.06 7.53
CA PRO A 230 0.32 -15.50 8.48
C PRO A 230 1.19 -14.34 8.98
N VAL A 231 1.47 -14.33 10.28
CA VAL A 231 2.45 -13.43 10.89
C VAL A 231 3.84 -14.04 10.75
N ARG A 232 4.76 -13.30 10.15
CA ARG A 232 6.15 -13.73 10.03
C ARG A 232 6.97 -13.32 11.25
N PRO A 233 7.93 -14.15 11.69
CA PRO A 233 8.81 -13.73 12.76
C PRO A 233 9.71 -12.58 12.31
N ASP A 234 10.04 -11.68 13.23
CA ASP A 234 11.06 -10.65 12.97
C ASP A 234 12.44 -11.30 12.79
N PRO A 235 13.27 -10.83 11.84
CA PRO A 235 14.58 -11.39 11.57
C PRO A 235 15.50 -11.20 12.77
N VAL A 236 16.06 -12.32 13.24
CA VAL A 236 17.04 -12.35 14.33
C VAL A 236 18.42 -12.09 13.73
N VAL A 237 19.11 -11.08 14.26
CA VAL A 237 20.46 -10.71 13.80
C VAL A 237 21.50 -11.51 14.59
N GLU A 238 21.30 -11.67 15.90
CA GLU A 238 22.16 -12.46 16.78
C GLU A 238 21.31 -13.11 17.88
N ALA A 239 21.66 -14.34 18.29
CA ALA A 239 21.05 -15.01 19.44
C ALA A 239 22.07 -15.94 20.09
N GLY A 240 22.11 -15.97 21.43
CA GLY A 240 22.92 -16.93 22.18
C GLY A 240 24.41 -16.60 22.29
N GLN A 241 24.87 -15.39 21.92
CA GLN A 241 26.24 -14.97 22.22
C GLN A 241 26.37 -14.59 23.70
N LYS A 242 27.14 -15.38 24.43
CA LYS A 242 27.38 -15.21 25.86
C LYS A 242 28.46 -14.15 26.07
N GLU A 243 28.09 -12.96 26.53
CA GLU A 243 29.06 -11.95 26.97
C GLU A 243 29.20 -11.96 28.49
N THR A 244 30.44 -11.82 28.99
CA THR A 244 30.70 -11.72 30.42
C THR A 244 31.49 -10.47 30.71
N ALA A 245 30.89 -9.55 31.47
CA ALA A 245 31.51 -8.30 31.90
C ALA A 245 31.29 -8.12 33.40
N GLY A 246 32.35 -7.81 34.16
CA GLY A 246 32.25 -7.56 35.60
C GLY A 246 31.75 -8.74 36.45
N GLY A 247 31.87 -9.98 35.98
CA GLY A 247 31.37 -11.18 36.67
C GLY A 247 29.89 -11.49 36.43
N ALA A 248 29.18 -10.66 35.67
CA ALA A 248 27.84 -10.94 35.18
C ALA A 248 27.93 -11.50 33.75
N THR A 249 27.22 -12.60 33.51
CA THR A 249 27.04 -13.15 32.17
C THR A 249 25.68 -12.74 31.65
N LEU A 250 25.66 -12.07 30.50
CA LEU A 250 24.46 -11.82 29.71
C LEU A 250 24.45 -12.77 28.52
N THR A 251 23.36 -13.51 28.38
CA THR A 251 23.05 -14.28 27.18
C THR A 251 21.77 -13.66 26.61
N PRO A 252 21.84 -12.92 25.50
CA PRO A 252 20.66 -12.40 24.86
C PRO A 252 19.91 -13.57 24.19
N ASP A 253 18.67 -13.77 24.60
CA ASP A 253 17.79 -14.80 24.03
C ASP A 253 17.46 -14.51 22.55
N ARG A 254 17.39 -13.23 22.18
CA ARG A 254 17.10 -12.78 20.82
C ARG A 254 17.51 -11.32 20.60
N VAL A 255 18.33 -11.05 19.59
CA VAL A 255 18.68 -9.69 19.12
C VAL A 255 18.02 -9.46 17.76
N VAL A 256 17.30 -8.34 17.64
CA VAL A 256 16.53 -7.95 16.46
C VAL A 256 17.10 -6.62 15.93
N ASP A 257 17.21 -6.46 14.62
CA ASP A 257 17.77 -5.24 14.02
C ASP A 257 16.90 -4.02 14.38
N SER A 258 17.52 -2.95 14.86
CA SER A 258 16.82 -1.72 15.25
C SER A 258 16.17 -1.01 14.07
N ARG A 259 16.56 -1.28 12.82
CA ARG A 259 15.87 -0.81 11.61
C ARG A 259 14.47 -1.38 11.47
N PHE A 260 14.19 -2.54 12.07
CA PHE A 260 12.84 -3.07 12.23
C PHE A 260 12.13 -2.54 13.48
N LEU A 261 12.81 -1.73 14.30
CA LEU A 261 12.34 -1.21 15.59
C LEU A 261 12.16 0.32 15.66
N GLN A 262 12.49 1.11 14.63
CA GLN A 262 12.56 2.58 14.81
C GLN A 262 11.20 3.26 15.16
N ARG A 263 11.12 3.53 16.47
CA ARG A 263 10.58 4.62 17.32
C ARG A 263 9.52 5.60 16.78
N GLY A 264 8.36 5.56 17.43
CA GLY A 264 7.86 6.74 18.13
C GLY A 264 8.42 6.68 19.56
N ASP A 265 9.07 7.75 20.02
CA ASP A 265 9.27 8.14 21.43
C ASP A 265 10.32 9.26 21.46
N GLY A 266 9.85 10.48 21.24
CA GLY A 266 10.57 11.69 21.61
C GLY A 266 10.19 12.06 23.04
N ALA A 267 10.86 11.45 24.02
CA ALA A 267 10.88 11.93 25.39
C ALA A 267 12.18 12.72 25.61
N SER A 268 12.01 14.03 25.72
CA SER A 268 12.72 14.96 26.60
C SER A 268 14.15 14.57 27.01
N SER A 269 15.16 15.17 26.37
CA SER A 269 16.43 15.43 27.07
C SER A 269 16.32 16.79 27.74
N GLU A 270 16.16 16.76 29.07
CA GLU A 270 16.51 17.85 29.96
C GLU A 270 17.95 18.30 29.66
N THR A 271 18.13 19.60 29.44
CA THR A 271 19.45 20.24 29.56
C THR A 271 19.50 20.91 30.93
N GLY A 272 20.36 20.37 31.80
CA GLY A 272 21.08 21.17 32.79
C GLY A 272 22.23 21.93 32.15
#